data_AF-A0A661B1E3-F1
#
_entry.id   AF-A0A661B1E3-F1
#
_cell.length_a   1.000
_cell.length_b   1.000
_cell.length_c   1.000
_cell.angle_alpha   90.00
_cell.angle_beta   90.00
_cell.angle_gamma   90.00
#
_symmetry.space_group_name_H-M   'P 1'
#
loop_
_entity.id
_entity.type
_entity.pdbx_description
1 polymer ?
#
loop_
_entity_poly.entity_id
_entity_poly.type
_entity_poly.pdbx_seq_one_letter_code
_entity_poly.pdbx_strand_id
1 'polypeptide(L)' 'MAQYYRIKEQVPDALLLYRMGDFFELFDDDAKIASEVLGITLTKRSHGMPEPTPLAGVPYHAVDKY' A
#
# COMPACT_ATOMS: atom_id res chain seq x y z
N MET A 1 -11.25 0.56 1.11
CA MET A 1 -10.48 0.93 2.32
C MET A 1 -10.94 0.17 3.58
N ALA A 2 -12.24 0.04 3.89
CA ALA A 2 -12.69 -0.64 5.12
C ALA A 2 -12.13 -2.06 5.33
N GLN A 3 -12.11 -2.89 4.27
CA GLN A 3 -11.54 -4.25 4.36
C GLN A 3 -10.02 -4.24 4.59
N TYR A 4 -9.29 -3.31 3.96
CA TYR A 4 -7.85 -3.15 4.16
C TYR A 4 -7.55 -2.85 5.63
N TYR A 5 -8.24 -1.86 6.22
CA TYR A 5 -8.04 -1.49 7.62
C TYR A 5 -8.33 -2.63 8.58
N ARG A 6 -9.41 -3.38 8.35
CA ARG A 6 -9.74 -4.56 9.17
C ARG A 6 -8.66 -5.65 9.15
N ILE A 7 -7.98 -5.82 8.03
CA ILE A 7 -6.87 -6.78 7.92
C ILE A 7 -5.62 -6.18 8.58
N LYS A 8 -5.33 -4.91 8.32
CA LYS A 8 -4.18 -4.20 8.90
C LYS A 8 -4.21 -4.16 10.44
N GLU A 9 -5.39 -4.04 11.04
CA GLU A 9 -5.58 -4.12 12.50
C GLU A 9 -5.13 -5.48 13.09
N GLN A 10 -5.12 -6.55 12.30
CA GLN A 10 -4.63 -7.86 12.74
C GLN A 10 -3.10 -8.00 12.63
N VAL A 11 -2.46 -7.11 11.86
CA VAL A 11 -1.02 -7.09 11.59
C VAL A 11 -0.43 -5.68 11.75
N PRO A 12 -0.56 -5.04 12.93
CA PRO A 12 -0.16 -3.65 13.11
C PRO A 12 1.34 -3.42 12.86
N ASP A 13 2.18 -4.40 13.20
CA ASP A 13 3.64 -4.30 13.14
C ASP A 13 4.25 -4.76 11.81
N ALA A 14 3.44 -5.14 10.82
CA ALA A 14 3.89 -5.64 9.53
C ALA A 14 3.32 -4.84 8.37
N LEU A 15 4.10 -4.67 7.29
CA LEU A 15 3.62 -4.07 6.06
C LEU A 15 2.58 -4.98 5.39
N LEU A 16 1.41 -4.42 5.05
CA LEU A 16 0.35 -5.18 4.40
C LEU A 16 0.37 -4.96 2.88
N LEU A 17 0.89 -5.93 2.14
CA LEU A 17 0.78 -6.02 0.68
C LEU A 17 -0.65 -6.42 0.30
N TYR A 18 -1.51 -5.44 0.01
CA TYR A 18 -2.90 -5.69 -0.32
C TYR A 18 -3.09 -5.84 -1.84
N ARG A 19 -3.50 -7.03 -2.29
CA ARG A 19 -3.63 -7.29 -3.73
C ARG A 19 -4.85 -6.57 -4.31
N MET A 20 -4.60 -5.68 -5.27
CA MET A 20 -5.61 -4.99 -6.07
C MET A 20 -5.31 -5.22 -7.56
N GLY A 21 -5.93 -6.27 -8.13
CA GLY A 21 -5.67 -6.69 -9.50
C GLY A 21 -4.24 -7.21 -9.67
N ASP A 22 -3.49 -6.58 -10.58
CA ASP A 22 -2.10 -6.92 -10.91
C ASP A 22 -1.07 -6.15 -10.07
N PHE A 23 -1.50 -5.47 -9.01
CA PHE A 23 -0.61 -4.77 -8.07
C PHE A 23 -0.84 -5.24 -6.65
N PHE A 24 0.24 -5.25 -5.86
CA PHE A 24 0.13 -5.14 -4.42
C PHE A 24 0.25 -3.67 -4.05
N GLU A 25 -0.78 -3.15 -3.39
CA GLU A 25 -0.87 -1.77 -2.93
C GLU A 25 -0.71 -1.73 -1.40
N LEU A 26 0.05 -0.74 -0.94
CA LEU A 26 0.15 -0.34 0.46
C LEU A 26 -0.43 1.06 0.61
N PHE A 27 -0.99 1.36 1.78
CA PHE A 27 -1.67 2.62 2.05
C PHE A 27 -1.14 3.29 3.32
N ASP A 28 -1.38 4.60 3.43
CA ASP A 28 -1.07 5.40 4.61
C ASP A 28 0.43 5.33 4.99
N ASP A 29 0.77 4.93 6.21
CA ASP A 29 2.17 4.87 6.64
C ASP A 29 2.93 3.70 6.02
N ASP A 30 2.25 2.57 5.74
CA ASP A 30 2.87 1.44 5.04
C ASP A 30 3.35 1.85 3.64
N ALA A 31 2.61 2.74 2.97
CA ALA A 31 3.02 3.29 1.68
C ALA A 31 4.31 4.10 1.77
N LYS A 32 4.46 4.92 2.82
CA LYS A 32 5.66 5.76 3.02
C LYS A 32 6.87 4.88 3.31
N ILE A 33 6.73 3.92 4.23
CA ILE A 33 7.79 2.98 4.60
C ILE A 33 8.20 2.15 3.38
N ALA A 34 7.24 1.59 2.63
CA ALA A 34 7.54 0.80 1.45
C ALA A 34 8.23 1.64 0.35
N SER A 35 7.83 2.90 0.17
CA SER A 35 8.50 3.78 -0.80
C SER A 35 9.96 4.02 -0.45
N GLU A 36 10.26 4.26 0.83
CA GLU A 36 11.62 4.50 1.30
C GLU A 36 12.49 3.23 1.25
N VAL A 37 11.96 2.11 1.75
CA VAL A 37 12.71 0.84 1.86
C VAL A 37 12.89 0.16 0.51
N LEU A 38 11.83 0.11 -0.31
CA LEU A 38 11.83 -0.61 -1.59
C LEU A 38 12.23 0.29 -2.77
N GLY A 39 12.39 1.59 -2.55
CA GLY A 39 12.71 2.56 -3.60
C GLY A 39 11.59 2.73 -4.64
N ILE A 40 10.35 2.42 -4.28
CA ILE A 40 9.19 2.52 -5.18
C ILE A 40 8.52 3.90 -5.06
N THR A 41 7.85 4.33 -6.12
CA THR A 41 7.21 5.66 -6.15
C THR A 41 6.06 5.76 -5.14
N LEU A 42 6.15 6.72 -4.22
CA LEU A 42 5.01 7.15 -3.41
C LEU A 42 4.07 8.02 -4.24
N THR A 43 2.83 7.59 -4.36
CA THR A 43 1.73 8.34 -4.99
C THR A 43 0.61 8.56 -3.98
N LYS A 44 -0.51 9.11 -4.45
CA LYS A 44 -1.69 9.36 -3.62
C LYS A 44 -2.96 8.98 -4.38
N ARG A 45 -3.88 8.30 -3.70
CA ARG A 45 -5.20 7.95 -4.23
C ARG A 45 -6.22 8.93 -3.68
N SER A 46 -6.91 9.66 -4.56
CA SER A 46 -8.10 10.43 -4.20
C SER A 46 -9.33 9.67 -4.67
N HIS A 47 -10.15 9.20 -3.74
CA HIS A 47 -11.36 8.43 -4.03
C HIS A 47 -12.62 9.27 -3.81
N GLY A 48 -12.57 10.55 -4.20
CA GLY A 48 -13.61 11.54 -3.87
C GLY A 48 -13.64 11.97 -2.40
N MET A 49 -12.64 11.54 -1.62
CA MET A 49 -12.43 11.99 -0.24
C MET A 49 -11.68 13.33 -0.21
N PRO A 50 -11.95 14.19 0.78
CA PRO A 50 -11.31 15.50 0.90
C PRO A 50 -9.79 15.41 1.09
N GLU A 51 -9.30 14.36 1.75
CA GLU A 51 -7.87 14.11 1.90
C GLU A 51 -7.40 12.92 1.04
N PRO A 52 -6.32 13.06 0.26
CA PRO A 52 -5.79 11.98 -0.56
C PRO A 52 -4.97 11.00 0.30
N THR A 53 -5.22 9.70 0.14
CA THR A 53 -4.51 8.65 0.88
C THR A 53 -3.16 8.35 0.23
N PRO A 54 -2.03 8.38 0.96
CA PRO A 54 -0.74 7.92 0.46
C PRO A 54 -0.83 6.47 -0.03
N LEU A 55 -0.20 6.19 -1.17
CA LEU A 55 -0.24 4.89 -1.83
C LEU A 55 1.11 4.58 -2.43
N ALA A 56 1.59 3.36 -2.24
CA ALA A 56 2.72 2.81 -2.95
C ALA A 56 2.34 1.43 -3.46
N GLY A 57 2.92 0.99 -4.57
CA GLY A 57 2.55 -0.30 -5.13
C GLY A 57 3.65 -0.96 -5.94
N VAL A 58 3.63 -2.28 -5.92
CA VAL A 58 4.51 -3.15 -6.70
C VAL A 58 3.69 -4.03 -7.64
N PRO A 59 4.14 -4.24 -8.89
CA PRO A 59 3.48 -5.17 -9.80
C PRO A 59 3.51 -6.59 -9.21
N TYR A 60 2.39 -7.30 -9.24
CA TYR A 60 2.23 -8.67 -8.73
C TYR A 60 3.32 -9.60 -9.26
N HIS A 61 3.62 -9.51 -10.57
CA HIS A 61 4.63 -10.35 -11.22
C HIS A 61 6.08 -9.98 -10.86
N ALA A 62 6.30 -8.87 -10.16
CA ALA A 62 7.62 -8.40 -9.76
C ALA A 62 7.82 -8.41 -8.24
N VAL A 63 6.80 -8.80 -7.46
CA VAL A 63 6.82 -8.73 -5.99
C VAL A 63 8.00 -9.49 -5.38
N ASP A 64 8.36 -10.65 -5.93
CA ASP A 64 9.44 -11.49 -5.41
C ASP A 64 10.84 -10.85 -5.52
N LYS A 65 10.97 -9.75 -6.28
CA LYS A 65 12.24 -9.04 -6.48
C LYS A 65 12.42 -7.86 -5.51
N TYR A 66 11.38 -7.53 -4.75
CA TYR A 66 11.37 -6.46 -3.75
C TYR A 66 11.41 -7.06 -2.34
#